data_AF-A0A2U1M4E6-F1
#
_entry.id   AF-A0A2U1M4E6-F1
#
_cell.length_a   1.000
_cell.length_b   1.000
_cell.length_c   1.000
_cell.angle_alpha   90.00
_cell.angle_beta   90.00
_cell.angle_gamma   90.00
#
_symmetry.space_group_name_H-M   'P 1'
#
loop_
_entity.id
_entity.type
_entity.pdbx_description
1 polymer ?
#
loop_
_entity_poly.entity_id
_entity_poly.type
_entity_poly.pdbx_seq_one_letter_code
_entity_poly.pdbx_strand_id
1 'polypeptide(L)'
;MSGAFLKGHNIASSMIQVGSVMKLPFRLTKIQVKTADRVSTILDLLLELNQNHKTMSKRAIFYKYKELFKTQDVSDKLINDVCCLIGATRRCLGITASPKGFVIGSLVIRENGKTFDPQDTQNLGKFICPLMSDFEVVACRAKFILVVEKEAYYSSLVEDKIHKKS
;
A
#
# COMPACT_ATOMS: atom_id res chain seq x y z
N MET A 1 14.35 21.93 -61.61
CA MET A 1 13.28 22.75 -61.00
C MET A 1 12.08 21.83 -60.78
N SER A 2 12.13 21.00 -59.73
CA SER A 2 11.43 21.20 -58.44
C SER A 2 9.91 21.28 -58.61
N GLY A 3 9.25 20.12 -58.45
CA GLY A 3 7.82 20.03 -58.17
C GLY A 3 7.59 20.13 -56.67
N ALA A 4 6.56 20.88 -56.28
CA ALA A 4 6.07 20.97 -54.91
C ALA A 4 4.65 20.38 -54.87
N PHE A 5 4.48 19.28 -54.13
CA PHE A 5 3.17 18.71 -53.81
C PHE A 5 3.15 18.33 -52.32
N LEU A 6 2.37 19.14 -51.57
CA LEU A 6 1.56 18.86 -50.38
C LEU A 6 1.94 17.70 -49.44
N LYS A 7 2.12 18.03 -48.15
CA LYS A 7 1.73 17.21 -46.97
C LYS A 7 1.43 18.23 -45.85
N GLY A 8 0.22 18.35 -45.29
CA GLY A 8 -0.66 17.29 -44.84
C GLY A 8 -0.35 16.97 -43.37
N HIS A 9 -0.89 17.78 -42.44
CA HIS A 9 -0.82 17.51 -41.01
C HIS A 9 -1.36 16.11 -40.71
N ASN A 10 -0.54 15.27 -40.08
CA ASN A 10 -0.96 13.95 -39.59
C ASN A 10 -0.63 13.85 -38.11
N ILE A 11 -1.66 14.08 -37.30
CA ILE A 11 -1.72 13.83 -35.87
C ILE A 11 -1.98 12.33 -35.67
N ALA A 12 -0.91 11.52 -35.70
CA ALA A 12 -1.03 10.10 -35.40
C ALA A 12 0.18 9.58 -34.62
N SER A 13 -0.13 9.07 -33.44
CA SER A 13 0.59 7.99 -32.77
C SER A 13 1.94 8.33 -32.11
N SER A 14 1.88 8.94 -30.93
CA SER A 14 2.89 8.70 -29.89
C SER A 14 2.41 7.53 -29.02
N MET A 15 2.44 6.33 -29.58
CA MET A 15 2.48 5.11 -28.77
C MET A 15 3.93 4.94 -28.33
N ILE A 16 4.18 5.00 -27.02
CA ILE A 16 5.44 4.57 -26.43
C ILE A 16 5.57 3.07 -26.78
N GLN A 17 6.46 2.76 -27.72
CA GLN A 17 6.78 1.39 -28.08
C GLN A 17 7.57 0.77 -26.92
N VAL A 18 6.85 0.15 -25.98
CA VAL A 18 7.41 -0.71 -24.93
C VAL A 18 7.90 -1.99 -25.61
N GLY A 19 9.12 -1.95 -26.17
CA GLY A 19 9.69 -3.08 -26.90
C GLY A 19 11.20 -3.04 -27.10
N SER A 20 11.91 -2.06 -26.55
CA SER A 20 13.38 -2.05 -26.61
C SER A 20 13.94 -2.79 -25.40
N VAL A 21 14.23 -4.09 -25.57
CA VAL A 21 15.07 -4.83 -24.63
C VAL A 21 16.44 -4.14 -24.62
N MET A 22 16.79 -3.46 -23.54
CA MET A 22 18.16 -2.98 -23.31
C MET A 22 19.11 -4.18 -23.40
N LYS A 23 19.89 -4.28 -24.48
CA LYS A 23 20.98 -5.26 -24.58
C LYS A 23 22.12 -4.79 -23.69
N LEU A 24 22.10 -5.22 -22.43
CA LEU A 24 23.17 -4.99 -21.48
C LEU A 24 24.41 -5.81 -21.93
N PRO A 25 25.62 -5.20 -22.03
CA PRO A 25 26.81 -5.83 -22.59
C PRO A 25 27.49 -6.85 -21.64
N PHE A 26 26.78 -7.36 -20.64
CA PHE A 26 27.31 -8.23 -19.60
C PHE A 26 26.51 -9.54 -19.57
N ARG A 27 27.21 -10.67 -19.55
CA ARG A 27 26.59 -12.00 -19.42
C ARG A 27 26.13 -12.17 -17.97
N LEU A 28 24.84 -11.96 -17.72
CA LEU A 28 24.29 -12.10 -16.37
C LEU A 28 24.35 -13.55 -15.91
N THR A 29 24.85 -13.76 -14.70
CA THR A 29 24.74 -15.05 -14.01
C THR A 29 23.26 -15.35 -13.71
N LYS A 30 22.89 -16.64 -13.56
CA LYS A 30 21.50 -17.02 -13.19
C LYS A 30 20.99 -16.31 -11.93
N ILE A 31 21.89 -15.93 -11.02
CA ILE A 31 21.58 -15.18 -9.80
C ILE A 31 21.22 -13.73 -10.13
N GLN A 32 21.98 -13.08 -11.02
CA GLN A 32 21.72 -11.70 -11.44
C GLN A 32 20.40 -11.58 -12.22
N VAL A 33 20.08 -12.55 -13.09
CA VAL A 33 18.79 -12.59 -13.81
C VAL A 33 17.62 -12.69 -12.84
N LYS A 34 17.67 -13.63 -11.89
CA LYS A 34 16.63 -13.77 -10.86
C LYS A 34 16.45 -12.51 -10.00
N THR A 35 17.54 -11.78 -9.76
CA THR A 35 17.50 -10.54 -8.98
C THR A 35 16.86 -9.41 -9.78
N ALA A 36 17.22 -9.28 -11.08
CA ALA A 36 16.60 -8.32 -11.98
C ALA A 36 15.09 -8.57 -12.15
N ASP A 37 14.68 -9.83 -12.34
CA ASP A 37 13.26 -10.20 -12.46
C ASP A 37 12.46 -9.79 -11.21
N ARG A 38 13.05 -10.01 -10.03
CA ARG A 38 12.45 -9.63 -8.75
C ARG A 38 12.30 -8.12 -8.60
N VAL A 39 13.34 -7.36 -8.96
CA VAL A 39 13.30 -5.88 -8.90
C VAL A 39 12.26 -5.34 -9.89
N SER A 40 12.25 -5.81 -11.13
CA SER A 40 11.26 -5.41 -12.14
C SER A 40 9.84 -5.69 -11.65
N THR A 41 9.59 -6.88 -11.11
CA THR A 41 8.26 -7.26 -10.59
C THR A 41 7.79 -6.30 -9.49
N ILE A 42 8.68 -5.90 -8.58
CA ILE A 42 8.33 -4.93 -7.54
C ILE A 42 8.07 -3.56 -8.16
N LEU A 43 8.92 -3.07 -9.07
CA LEU A 43 8.71 -1.77 -9.72
C LEU A 43 7.37 -1.73 -10.49
N ASP A 44 7.05 -2.76 -11.25
CA ASP A 44 5.80 -2.88 -12.00
C ASP A 44 4.60 -2.87 -11.05
N LEU A 45 4.69 -3.58 -9.92
CA LEU A 45 3.67 -3.57 -8.88
C LEU A 45 3.49 -2.18 -8.26
N LEU A 46 4.58 -1.48 -7.92
CA LEU A 46 4.49 -0.13 -7.33
C LEU A 46 3.86 0.86 -8.31
N LEU A 47 4.22 0.77 -9.59
CA LEU A 47 3.61 1.56 -10.66
C LEU A 47 2.11 1.27 -10.79
N GLU A 48 1.71 -0.01 -10.80
CA GLU A 48 0.31 -0.42 -10.85
C GLU A 48 -0.49 0.12 -9.64
N LEU A 49 0.06 -0.01 -8.43
CA LEU A 49 -0.59 0.46 -7.21
C LEU A 49 -0.77 1.98 -7.23
N ASN A 50 0.25 2.72 -7.65
CA ASN A 50 0.22 4.17 -7.70
C ASN A 50 -0.76 4.70 -8.77
N GLN A 51 -0.72 4.15 -9.99
CA GLN A 51 -1.59 4.55 -11.10
C GLN A 51 -3.08 4.28 -10.79
N ASN A 52 -3.37 3.21 -10.07
CA ASN A 52 -4.74 2.83 -9.72
C ASN A 52 -5.20 3.34 -8.36
N HIS A 53 -4.38 4.12 -7.64
CA HIS A 53 -4.63 4.55 -6.26
C HIS A 53 -4.99 3.39 -5.31
N LYS A 54 -4.34 2.23 -5.51
CA LYS A 54 -4.56 1.03 -4.71
C LYS A 54 -3.46 0.87 -3.67
N THR A 55 -3.78 0.13 -2.61
CA THR A 55 -2.80 -0.27 -1.60
C THR A 55 -2.77 -1.78 -1.44
N MET A 56 -1.60 -2.32 -1.07
CA MET A 56 -1.41 -3.73 -0.82
C MET A 56 -0.49 -3.95 0.38
N SER A 57 -0.83 -4.92 1.22
CA SER A 57 0.01 -5.24 2.38
C SER A 57 1.24 -6.05 1.97
N LYS A 58 2.36 -5.91 2.70
CA LYS A 58 3.58 -6.72 2.46
C LYS A 58 3.31 -8.24 2.40
N ARG A 59 2.41 -8.73 3.26
CA ARG A 59 2.00 -10.15 3.27
C ARG A 59 1.27 -10.54 2.00
N ALA A 60 0.36 -9.69 1.51
CA ALA A 60 -0.35 -9.94 0.26
C ALA A 60 0.61 -9.99 -0.94
N ILE A 61 1.62 -9.11 -0.97
CA ILE A 61 2.68 -9.15 -2.00
C ILE A 61 3.45 -10.47 -1.93
N PHE A 62 3.88 -10.89 -0.73
CA PHE A 62 4.55 -12.17 -0.54
C PHE A 62 3.69 -13.35 -1.00
N TYR A 63 2.39 -13.37 -0.70
CA TYR A 63 1.50 -14.45 -1.15
C TYR A 63 1.28 -14.45 -2.66
N LYS A 64 1.11 -13.27 -3.28
CA LYS A 64 0.93 -13.12 -4.74
C LYS A 64 2.15 -13.64 -5.50
N TYR A 65 3.35 -13.44 -4.97
CA TYR A 65 4.61 -13.79 -5.62
C TYR A 65 5.46 -14.78 -4.81
N LYS A 66 4.80 -15.71 -4.12
CA LYS A 66 5.45 -16.66 -3.20
C LYS A 66 6.56 -17.46 -3.87
N GLU A 67 6.34 -17.88 -5.12
CA GLU A 67 7.33 -18.64 -5.88
C GLU A 67 8.57 -17.81 -6.26
N LEU A 68 8.42 -16.51 -6.42
CA LEU A 68 9.49 -15.59 -6.82
C LEU A 68 10.38 -15.25 -5.62
N PHE A 69 9.77 -14.95 -4.46
CA PHE A 69 10.49 -14.50 -3.26
C PHE A 69 10.91 -15.62 -2.32
N LYS A 70 10.22 -16.76 -2.33
CA LYS A 70 10.43 -17.95 -1.49
C LYS A 70 10.19 -17.72 0.01
N THR A 71 10.71 -16.65 0.59
CA THR A 71 10.49 -16.27 2.00
C THR A 71 10.03 -14.82 2.12
N GLN A 72 9.33 -14.51 3.21
CA GLN A 72 8.85 -13.15 3.47
C GLN A 72 10.00 -12.18 3.77
N ASP A 73 11.08 -12.64 4.38
CA ASP A 73 12.28 -11.82 4.62
C ASP A 73 12.90 -11.31 3.31
N VAL A 74 12.95 -12.18 2.28
CA VAL A 74 13.47 -11.82 0.96
C VAL A 74 12.60 -10.76 0.28
N SER A 75 11.26 -10.90 0.31
CA SER A 75 10.37 -9.88 -0.24
C SER A 75 10.46 -8.56 0.53
N ASP A 76 10.53 -8.62 1.86
CA ASP A 76 10.56 -7.42 2.71
C ASP A 76 11.86 -6.62 2.50
N LYS A 77 13.02 -7.30 2.41
CA LYS A 77 14.31 -6.65 2.11
C LYS A 77 14.28 -6.00 0.73
N LEU A 78 13.86 -6.73 -0.30
CA LEU A 78 13.83 -6.20 -1.65
C LEU A 78 12.89 -5.00 -1.79
N ILE A 79 11.71 -5.05 -1.18
CA ILE A 79 10.80 -3.91 -1.13
C ILE A 79 11.48 -2.70 -0.51
N ASN A 80 12.20 -2.87 0.62
CA ASN A 80 12.95 -1.77 1.23
C ASN A 80 14.04 -1.24 0.30
N ASP A 81 14.83 -2.12 -0.33
CA ASP A 81 15.92 -1.73 -1.22
C ASP A 81 15.40 -0.92 -2.43
N VAL A 82 14.30 -1.38 -3.04
CA VAL A 82 13.65 -0.66 -4.15
C VAL A 82 13.11 0.69 -3.68
N CYS A 83 12.47 0.77 -2.50
CA CYS A 83 12.01 2.05 -1.93
C CYS A 83 13.18 3.02 -1.72
N CYS A 84 14.30 2.52 -1.20
CA CYS A 84 15.52 3.31 -1.02
C CYS A 84 16.10 3.79 -2.36
N LEU A 85 16.13 2.92 -3.37
CA LEU A 85 16.63 3.24 -4.71
C LEU A 85 15.87 4.40 -5.36
N ILE A 86 14.54 4.41 -5.23
CA ILE A 86 13.68 5.44 -5.82
C ILE A 86 13.50 6.67 -4.92
N GLY A 87 14.11 6.70 -3.73
CA GLY A 87 14.00 7.81 -2.79
C GLY A 87 12.59 8.01 -2.21
N ALA A 88 11.72 6.99 -2.24
CA ALA A 88 10.36 7.09 -1.73
C ALA A 88 10.18 6.28 -0.44
N THR A 89 9.36 6.80 0.48
CA THR A 89 9.00 6.00 1.66
C THR A 89 8.03 4.88 1.25
N ARG A 90 8.10 3.73 1.93
CA ARG A 90 7.18 2.58 1.69
C ARG A 90 5.69 2.99 1.59
N ARG A 91 5.29 3.98 2.39
CA ARG A 91 3.91 4.51 2.44
C ARG A 91 3.50 5.25 1.17
N CYS A 92 4.45 5.87 0.47
CA CYS A 92 4.21 6.63 -0.75
C CYS A 92 3.90 5.74 -1.97
N LEU A 93 4.15 4.42 -1.87
CA LEU A 93 4.05 3.50 -3.02
C LEU A 93 2.90 2.50 -2.87
N GLY A 94 1.94 2.83 -2.00
CA GLY A 94 0.78 1.96 -1.74
C GLY A 94 1.11 0.68 -0.96
N ILE A 95 2.33 0.52 -0.43
CA ILE A 95 2.66 -0.62 0.43
C ILE A 95 2.29 -0.29 1.87
N THR A 96 1.30 -0.99 2.40
CA THR A 96 0.80 -0.79 3.76
C THR A 96 1.26 -1.91 4.69
N ALA A 97 1.32 -1.60 5.99
CA ALA A 97 1.29 -2.66 6.98
C ALA A 97 -0.09 -3.35 6.94
N SER A 98 -0.19 -4.59 7.40
CA SER A 98 -1.51 -5.12 7.73
C SER A 98 -2.12 -4.28 8.85
N PRO A 99 -3.43 -3.96 8.81
CA PRO A 99 -4.09 -3.30 9.93
C PRO A 99 -3.83 -4.07 11.22
N LYS A 100 -3.49 -3.34 12.28
CA LYS A 100 -3.24 -3.92 13.60
C LYS A 100 -3.93 -3.05 14.64
N GLY A 101 -4.74 -3.70 15.46
CA GLY A 101 -5.47 -3.04 16.54
C GLY A 101 -6.87 -2.60 16.16
N PHE A 102 -7.70 -2.52 17.19
CA PHE A 102 -9.08 -2.08 17.14
C PHE A 102 -9.23 -0.84 18.01
N VAL A 103 -10.17 0.04 17.64
CA VAL A 103 -10.56 1.19 18.45
C VAL A 103 -12.07 1.20 18.65
N ILE A 104 -12.48 1.45 19.90
CA ILE A 104 -13.88 1.64 20.30
C ILE A 104 -13.95 2.69 21.41
N GLY A 105 -14.98 3.52 21.42
CA GLY A 105 -15.17 4.57 22.44
C GLY A 105 -15.80 5.83 21.88
N SER A 106 -15.96 6.86 22.73
CA SER A 106 -16.60 8.13 22.34
C SER A 106 -15.68 9.00 21.49
N LEU A 107 -15.57 8.61 20.23
CA LEU A 107 -14.66 9.15 19.25
C LEU A 107 -15.31 9.08 17.87
N VAL A 108 -15.31 10.17 17.12
CA VAL A 108 -15.75 10.20 15.72
C VAL A 108 -14.51 10.39 14.86
N ILE A 109 -14.29 9.48 13.91
CA ILE A 109 -13.10 9.46 13.05
C ILE A 109 -13.53 9.73 11.61
N ARG A 110 -12.80 10.58 10.90
CA ARG A 110 -12.89 10.71 9.45
C ARG A 110 -11.69 10.05 8.81
N GLU A 111 -11.97 9.19 7.83
CA GLU A 111 -10.97 8.46 7.06
C GLU A 111 -11.33 8.48 5.57
N ASN A 112 -10.43 8.99 4.72
CA ASN A 112 -10.64 9.10 3.27
C ASN A 112 -12.00 9.77 2.93
N GLY A 113 -12.33 10.86 3.64
CA GLY A 113 -13.59 11.59 3.48
C GLY A 113 -14.84 10.91 4.06
N LYS A 114 -14.72 9.69 4.62
CA LYS A 114 -15.83 8.98 5.25
C LYS A 114 -15.76 9.12 6.76
N THR A 115 -16.86 9.50 7.39
CA THR A 115 -16.96 9.64 8.85
C THR A 115 -17.50 8.35 9.46
N PHE A 116 -16.90 7.92 10.56
CA PHE A 116 -17.21 6.69 11.28
C PHE A 116 -17.31 6.97 12.77
N ASP A 117 -18.36 6.45 13.39
CA ASP A 117 -18.49 6.38 14.85
C ASP A 117 -18.28 4.92 15.30
N PRO A 118 -17.16 4.58 15.96
CA PRO A 118 -16.90 3.25 16.47
C PRO A 118 -17.88 2.80 17.57
N GLN A 119 -18.65 3.70 18.21
CA GLN A 119 -19.65 3.30 19.22
C GLN A 119 -20.89 2.61 18.65
N ASP A 120 -21.22 2.92 17.40
CA ASP A 120 -22.39 2.36 16.69
C ASP A 120 -22.10 1.00 16.06
N THR A 121 -20.88 0.50 16.20
CA THR A 121 -20.50 -0.83 15.69
C THR A 121 -20.90 -1.90 16.72
N GLN A 122 -21.70 -2.89 16.33
CA GLN A 122 -22.05 -4.03 17.18
C GLN A 122 -20.89 -5.03 17.40
N ASN A 123 -19.74 -4.80 16.77
CA ASN A 123 -18.57 -5.69 16.76
C ASN A 123 -17.45 -5.14 17.66
N LEU A 124 -16.25 -5.75 17.60
CA LEU A 124 -15.01 -5.38 18.31
C LEU A 124 -14.49 -3.93 18.06
N GLY A 125 -15.29 -3.02 17.50
CA GLY A 125 -14.89 -1.67 17.12
C GLY A 125 -14.35 -1.57 15.70
N LYS A 126 -13.74 -0.43 15.38
CA LYS A 126 -13.18 -0.14 14.06
C LYS A 126 -11.70 -0.57 13.99
N PHE A 127 -11.28 -1.20 12.90
CA PHE A 127 -9.86 -1.45 12.65
C PHE A 127 -9.10 -0.13 12.51
N ILE A 128 -7.94 -0.04 13.16
CA ILE A 128 -7.02 1.07 12.95
C ILE A 128 -6.30 0.80 11.63
N CYS A 129 -6.71 1.55 10.60
CA CYS A 129 -6.05 1.50 9.31
C CYS A 129 -4.62 2.03 9.45
N PRO A 130 -3.62 1.31 8.92
CA PRO A 130 -2.22 1.73 9.00
C PRO A 130 -1.88 2.85 8.02
N LEU A 131 -2.83 3.21 7.14
CA LEU A 131 -2.71 4.29 6.19
C LEU A 131 -3.27 5.57 6.81
N MET A 132 -2.39 6.36 7.45
CA MET A 132 -2.76 7.59 8.16
C MET A 132 -2.83 8.83 7.26
N SER A 133 -2.85 8.69 5.92
CA SER A 133 -2.79 9.86 5.02
C SER A 133 -4.00 10.77 5.15
N ASP A 134 -5.19 10.21 5.45
CA ASP A 134 -6.44 10.97 5.65
C ASP A 134 -7.14 10.57 6.97
N PHE A 135 -6.42 10.44 8.09
CA PHE A 135 -7.04 10.14 9.39
C PHE A 135 -7.22 11.41 10.23
N GLU A 136 -8.46 11.72 10.60
CA GLU A 136 -8.80 12.87 11.43
C GLU A 136 -9.75 12.45 12.57
N VAL A 137 -9.51 12.98 13.77
CA VAL A 137 -10.46 12.91 14.88
C VAL A 137 -11.41 14.09 14.80
N VAL A 138 -12.65 13.84 14.40
CA VAL A 138 -13.69 14.86 14.19
C VAL A 138 -14.29 15.32 15.52
N ALA A 139 -14.49 14.38 16.45
CA ALA A 139 -15.01 14.67 17.78
C ALA A 139 -14.52 13.61 18.77
N CYS A 140 -14.24 14.02 20.00
CA CYS A 140 -13.87 13.10 21.08
C CYS A 140 -14.46 13.60 22.39
N ARG A 141 -15.21 12.74 23.09
CA ARG A 141 -15.75 13.03 24.43
C ARG A 141 -15.15 12.11 25.50
N ALA A 142 -14.21 11.25 25.11
CA ALA A 142 -13.52 10.37 26.04
C ALA A 142 -12.66 11.18 27.02
N LYS A 143 -12.71 10.81 28.30
CA LYS A 143 -11.89 11.44 29.35
C LYS A 143 -10.45 10.93 29.36
N PHE A 144 -10.21 9.72 28.86
CA PHE A 144 -8.90 9.08 28.79
C PHE A 144 -8.88 8.05 27.65
N ILE A 145 -7.68 7.58 27.31
CA ILE A 145 -7.46 6.49 26.34
C ILE A 145 -6.89 5.30 27.10
N LEU A 146 -7.50 4.13 26.95
CA LEU A 146 -7.01 2.87 27.50
C LEU A 146 -6.37 2.05 26.38
N VAL A 147 -5.06 1.82 26.47
CA VAL A 147 -4.33 0.97 25.52
C VAL A 147 -4.26 -0.45 26.08
N VAL A 148 -4.80 -1.41 25.33
CA VAL A 148 -4.84 -2.82 25.72
C VAL A 148 -4.00 -3.63 24.73
N GLU A 149 -2.94 -4.27 25.22
CA GLU A 149 -2.02 -5.04 24.37
C GLU A 149 -2.63 -6.38 23.94
N LYS A 150 -3.32 -7.05 24.87
CA LYS A 150 -3.85 -8.39 24.67
C LYS A 150 -5.29 -8.36 24.16
N GLU A 151 -5.51 -8.94 22.99
CA GLU A 151 -6.81 -8.98 22.32
C GLU A 151 -7.91 -9.61 23.17
N ALA A 152 -7.62 -10.67 23.93
CA ALA A 152 -8.60 -11.32 24.81
C ALA A 152 -9.18 -10.36 25.88
N TYR A 153 -8.33 -9.53 26.49
CA TYR A 153 -8.79 -8.52 27.45
C TYR A 153 -9.56 -7.40 26.76
N TYR A 154 -9.11 -6.99 25.58
CA TYR A 154 -9.83 -6.00 24.79
C TYR A 154 -11.26 -6.47 24.49
N SER A 155 -11.44 -7.69 23.99
CA SER A 155 -12.74 -8.28 23.67
C SER A 155 -13.68 -8.31 24.89
N SER A 156 -13.17 -8.76 26.05
CA SER A 156 -13.92 -8.78 27.30
C SER A 156 -14.37 -7.36 27.73
N LEU A 157 -13.51 -6.34 27.61
CA LEU A 157 -13.86 -4.95 27.93
C LEU A 157 -14.91 -4.36 26.97
N VAL A 158 -14.90 -4.79 25.71
CA VAL A 158 -15.92 -4.41 24.72
C VAL A 158 -17.27 -5.04 25.06
N GLU A 159 -17.29 -6.33 25.40
CA GLU A 159 -18.49 -7.07 25.83
C GLU A 159 -19.12 -6.44 27.08
N ASP A 160 -18.29 -6.08 28.06
CA ASP A 160 -18.71 -5.40 29.30
C ASP A 160 -19.15 -3.93 29.07
N LYS A 161 -19.07 -3.45 27.83
CA LYS A 161 -19.41 -2.08 27.40
C LYS A 161 -18.72 -1.01 28.24
N ILE A 162 -17.48 -1.27 28.69
CA ILE A 162 -16.71 -0.34 29.52
C ILE A 162 -16.55 1.01 28.82
N HIS A 163 -16.39 1.00 27.50
CA HIS A 163 -16.27 2.19 26.65
C HIS A 163 -17.54 3.09 26.63
N LYS A 164 -18.68 2.62 27.15
CA LYS A 164 -19.93 3.41 27.31
C LYS A 164 -20.16 3.88 28.75
N LYS A 165 -19.44 3.32 29.73
CA LYS A 165 -19.57 3.71 31.13
C LYS A 165 -18.77 5.01 31.33
N SER A 166 -19.45 6.09 31.70
CA SER A 166 -18.89 7.43 31.92
C SER A 166 -18.88 7.83 33.37
#